data_AF-A0A519U5Y8-F1
#
_entry.id   AF-A0A519U5Y8-F1
#
_cell.length_a   1.000
_cell.length_b   1.000
_cell.length_c   1.000
_cell.angle_alpha   90.00
_cell.angle_beta   90.00
_cell.angle_gamma   90.00
#
_symmetry.space_group_name_H-M   'P 1'
#
loop_
_entity.id
_entity.type
_entity.pdbx_description
1 polymer ?
#
loop_
_entity_poly.entity_id
_entity_poly.type
_entity_poly.pdbx_seq_one_letter_code
_entity_poly.pdbx_strand_id
1 'polypeptide(L)'
;MKSAFCFLMIVVLSGIRARGQPGIAEMGKVKTELSRSFFSAWDACLVLAAILALVGALRIYHNLQMGRDRFTSEVTAWFLSAIFMLLTGAFLKALYGL
;
A
#
# COMPACT_ATOMS: atom_id res chain seq x y z
N MET A 1 -24.93 -44.59 36.55
CA MET A 1 -24.90 -44.89 35.10
C MET A 1 -24.80 -43.64 34.22
N LYS A 2 -25.45 -42.51 34.56
CA LYS A 2 -25.42 -41.27 33.76
C LYS A 2 -24.06 -40.55 33.76
N SER A 3 -23.35 -40.58 34.88
CA SER A 3 -22.04 -39.94 35.06
C SER A 3 -20.90 -40.60 34.28
N ALA A 4 -20.93 -41.93 34.12
CA ALA A 4 -19.96 -42.67 33.31
C ALA A 4 -20.11 -42.37 31.80
N PHE A 5 -21.35 -42.17 31.35
CA PHE A 5 -21.65 -41.81 29.97
C PHE A 5 -21.13 -40.41 29.61
N CYS A 6 -21.30 -39.42 30.51
CA CYS A 6 -20.74 -38.08 30.31
C CYS A 6 -19.21 -38.08 30.24
N PHE A 7 -18.54 -38.91 31.06
CA PHE A 7 -17.08 -38.99 31.08
C PHE A 7 -16.53 -39.61 29.79
N LEU A 8 -17.19 -40.65 29.28
CA LEU A 8 -16.87 -41.29 28.00
C LEU A 8 -17.02 -40.31 26.83
N MET A 9 -18.08 -39.49 26.84
CA MET A 9 -18.34 -38.49 25.79
C MET A 9 -17.26 -37.40 25.74
N ILE A 10 -16.77 -36.94 26.89
CA ILE A 10 -15.70 -35.92 26.99
C ILE A 10 -14.36 -36.46 26.47
N VAL A 11 -14.04 -37.73 26.75
CA VAL A 11 -12.82 -38.40 26.24
C VAL A 11 -12.86 -38.56 24.71
N VAL A 12 -14.01 -38.85 24.13
CA VAL A 12 -14.17 -38.93 22.66
C VAL A 12 -14.01 -37.56 21.99
N LEU A 13 -14.54 -36.49 22.60
CA LEU A 13 -14.46 -35.14 22.06
C LEU A 13 -13.06 -34.52 22.14
N SER A 14 -12.26 -34.90 23.14
CA SER A 14 -10.88 -34.40 23.32
C SER A 14 -9.87 -34.98 22.32
N GLY A 15 -10.23 -36.07 21.61
CA GLY A 15 -9.42 -36.63 20.52
C GLY A 15 -9.58 -35.88 19.18
N ILE A 16 -10.58 -35.01 19.05
CA ILE A 16 -10.81 -34.23 17.84
C ILE A 16 -9.84 -33.05 17.85
N ARG A 17 -8.62 -33.26 17.34
CA ARG A 17 -7.76 -32.14 16.95
C ARG A 17 -8.48 -31.40 15.83
N ALA A 18 -9.00 -30.21 16.12
CA ALA A 18 -9.49 -29.29 15.11
C ALA A 18 -8.37 -29.05 14.10
N ARG A 19 -8.41 -29.74 12.96
CA ARG A 19 -7.51 -29.51 11.85
C ARG A 19 -7.86 -28.15 11.27
N GLY A 20 -7.15 -27.13 11.77
CA GLY A 20 -6.93 -25.79 11.21
C GLY A 20 -8.14 -25.10 10.60
N GLN A 21 -8.58 -24.01 11.25
CA GLN A 21 -9.39 -22.99 10.57
C GLN A 21 -8.70 -22.63 9.24
N PRO A 22 -9.30 -22.93 8.07
CA PRO A 22 -8.65 -22.86 6.75
C PRO A 22 -8.49 -21.41 6.25
N GLY A 23 -8.11 -20.49 7.13
CA GLY A 23 -7.99 -19.06 6.85
C GLY A 23 -6.75 -18.41 7.44
N ILE A 24 -6.14 -18.94 8.51
CA ILE A 24 -4.98 -18.27 9.14
C ILE A 24 -3.73 -18.36 8.25
N ALA A 25 -3.47 -19.53 7.66
CA ALA A 25 -2.37 -19.72 6.73
C ALA A 25 -2.57 -18.88 5.44
N GLU A 26 -3.80 -18.83 4.93
CA GLU A 26 -4.14 -18.02 3.75
C GLU A 26 -4.07 -16.52 4.05
N MET A 27 -4.49 -16.07 5.23
CA MET A 27 -4.31 -14.68 5.68
C MET A 27 -2.83 -14.29 5.81
N GLY A 28 -1.97 -15.23 6.26
CA GLY A 28 -0.52 -15.02 6.27
C GLY A 28 0.07 -14.82 4.87
N LYS A 29 -0.40 -15.59 3.88
CA LYS A 29 -0.02 -15.40 2.47
C LYS A 29 -0.51 -14.06 1.93
N VAL A 30 -1.79 -13.73 2.15
CA VAL A 30 -2.38 -12.46 1.71
C VAL A 30 -1.65 -11.28 2.33
N LYS A 31 -1.28 -11.33 3.61
CA LYS A 31 -0.48 -10.27 4.26
C LYS A 31 0.88 -10.07 3.58
N THR A 32 1.54 -11.15 3.19
CA THR A 32 2.84 -11.11 2.51
C THR A 32 2.71 -10.53 1.10
N GLU A 33 1.72 -10.99 0.33
CA GLU A 33 1.45 -10.49 -1.03
C GLU A 33 1.04 -9.01 -1.01
N LEU A 34 0.23 -8.62 -0.03
CA LEU A 34 -0.20 -7.25 0.16
C LEU A 34 0.99 -6.34 0.48
N SER A 35 1.86 -6.75 1.40
CA SER A 35 3.09 -6.02 1.72
C SER A 35 3.98 -5.85 0.48
N ARG A 36 4.19 -6.93 -0.29
CA ARG A 36 5.00 -6.88 -1.51
C ARG A 36 4.41 -5.96 -2.58
N SER A 37 3.10 -6.01 -2.78
CA SER A 37 2.38 -5.15 -3.73
C SER A 37 2.49 -3.68 -3.34
N PHE A 38 2.47 -3.37 -2.03
CA PHE A 38 2.63 -1.99 -1.55
C PHE A 38 4.03 -1.43 -1.74
N PHE A 39 5.09 -2.20 -1.50
CA PHE A 39 6.45 -1.76 -1.81
C PHE A 39 6.59 -1.40 -3.29
N SER A 40 6.04 -2.24 -4.17
CA SER A 40 6.02 -1.94 -5.61
C SER A 40 5.21 -0.69 -5.96
N ALA A 41 4.09 -0.42 -5.27
CA ALA A 41 3.28 0.77 -5.50
C ALA A 41 3.98 2.05 -5.00
N TRP A 42 4.67 1.99 -3.86
CA TRP A 42 5.48 3.10 -3.34
C TRP A 42 6.59 3.48 -4.31
N ASP A 43 7.34 2.50 -4.81
CA ASP A 43 8.40 2.72 -5.80
C ASP A 43 7.82 3.33 -7.08
N ALA A 44 6.64 2.88 -7.53
CA ALA A 44 5.95 3.47 -8.66
C ALA A 44 5.57 4.95 -8.40
N CYS A 45 5.06 5.30 -7.21
CA CYS A 45 4.78 6.69 -6.84
C CYS A 45 6.05 7.56 -6.89
N LEU A 46 7.18 7.06 -6.39
CA LEU A 46 8.45 7.78 -6.44
C LEU A 46 8.93 8.03 -7.88
N VAL A 47 8.86 7.01 -8.74
CA VAL A 47 9.22 7.12 -10.16
C VAL A 47 8.31 8.12 -10.87
N LEU A 48 7.00 8.06 -10.64
CA LEU A 48 6.05 9.01 -11.25
C LEU A 48 6.28 10.44 -10.75
N ALA A 49 6.55 10.64 -9.46
CA ALA A 49 6.89 11.95 -8.91
C ALA A 49 8.16 12.53 -9.56
N ALA A 50 9.19 11.70 -9.79
CA ALA A 50 10.41 12.11 -10.48
C ALA A 50 10.15 12.51 -11.94
N ILE A 51 9.35 11.74 -12.68
CA ILE A 51 8.97 12.05 -14.06
C ILE A 51 8.20 13.37 -14.13
N LEU A 52 7.20 13.56 -13.26
CA LEU A 52 6.41 14.80 -13.20
C LEU A 52 7.29 16.01 -12.88
N ALA A 53 8.24 15.87 -11.94
CA ALA A 53 9.18 16.92 -11.59
C ALA A 53 10.10 17.29 -12.77
N LEU A 54 10.65 16.29 -13.49
CA LEU A 54 11.50 16.52 -14.66
C LEU A 54 10.74 17.19 -15.80
N VAL A 55 9.53 16.71 -16.12
CA VAL A 55 8.67 17.29 -17.17
C VAL A 55 8.29 18.73 -16.82
N GLY A 56 7.90 18.98 -15.57
CA GLY A 56 7.61 20.33 -15.07
C GLY A 56 8.80 21.26 -15.20
N ALA A 57 9.98 20.82 -14.75
CA ALA A 57 11.22 21.61 -14.83
C ALA A 57 11.58 21.95 -16.28
N LEU A 58 11.48 20.99 -17.20
CA LEU A 58 11.74 21.20 -18.63
C LEU A 58 10.78 22.23 -19.23
N ARG A 59 9.50 22.19 -18.89
CA ARG A 59 8.52 23.18 -19.37
C ARG A 59 8.79 24.58 -18.83
N ILE A 60 9.11 24.70 -17.54
CA ILE A 60 9.46 25.98 -16.93
C ILE A 60 10.70 26.56 -17.62
N TYR A 61 11.73 25.75 -17.83
CA TYR A 61 12.93 26.16 -18.54
C TYR A 61 12.62 26.63 -19.97
N HIS A 62 11.79 25.88 -20.70
CA HIS A 62 11.39 26.25 -22.05
C HIS A 62 10.59 27.57 -22.07
N ASN A 63 9.69 27.79 -21.12
CA ASN A 63 8.94 29.04 -20.98
C ASN A 63 9.86 30.24 -20.70
N LEU A 64 10.88 30.04 -19.87
CA LEU A 64 11.89 31.04 -19.57
C LEU A 64 12.70 31.41 -20.82
N GLN A 65 13.13 30.42 -21.62
CA GLN A 65 13.84 30.68 -22.88
C GLN A 65 12.98 31.44 -23.90
N MET A 66 11.66 31.25 -23.87
CA MET A 66 10.72 31.94 -24.75
C MET A 66 10.35 33.35 -24.29
N GLY A 67 10.92 33.84 -23.18
CA GLY A 67 10.61 35.16 -22.63
C GLY A 67 9.16 35.30 -22.16
N ARG A 68 8.50 34.20 -21.77
CA ARG A 68 7.15 34.27 -21.18
C ARG A 68 7.25 34.75 -19.74
N ASP A 69 6.53 35.83 -19.41
CA ASP A 69 6.54 36.40 -18.05
C ASP A 69 5.48 35.80 -17.11
N ARG A 70 4.45 35.14 -17.63
CA ARG A 70 3.32 34.59 -16.86
C ARG A 70 3.28 33.06 -16.86
N PHE A 71 4.25 32.43 -16.19
CA PHE A 71 4.33 30.96 -16.05
C PHE A 71 4.18 30.48 -14.59
N THR A 72 3.90 31.39 -13.65
CA THR A 72 3.75 31.07 -12.22
C THR A 72 2.68 30.01 -11.97
N SER A 73 1.56 30.05 -12.70
CA SER A 73 0.50 29.03 -12.61
C SER A 73 0.97 27.65 -13.06
N GLU A 74 1.79 27.58 -14.11
CA GLU A 74 2.35 26.33 -14.61
C GLU A 74 3.39 25.76 -13.63
N VAL A 75 4.23 26.61 -13.03
CA VAL A 75 5.17 26.22 -11.98
C VAL A 75 4.42 25.59 -10.81
N THR A 76 3.39 26.26 -10.31
CA THR A 76 2.61 25.77 -9.17
C THR A 76 1.88 24.46 -9.50
N ALA A 77 1.33 24.33 -10.72
CA ALA A 77 0.63 23.11 -11.14
C ALA A 77 1.56 21.89 -11.15
N TRP A 78 2.73 22.00 -11.79
CA TRP A 78 3.69 20.89 -11.87
C TRP A 78 4.33 20.58 -10.52
N PHE A 79 4.66 21.62 -9.75
CA PHE A 79 5.22 21.46 -8.40
C PHE A 79 4.25 20.73 -7.47
N LEU A 80 2.97 21.17 -7.43
CA LEU A 80 1.96 20.54 -6.60
C LEU A 80 1.64 19.12 -7.06
N SER A 81 1.67 18.86 -8.38
CA SER A 81 1.48 17.51 -8.91
C SER A 81 2.57 16.53 -8.44
N ALA A 82 3.83 16.94 -8.49
CA ALA A 82 4.95 16.12 -8.00
C ALA A 82 4.87 15.88 -6.48
N ILE A 83 4.58 16.91 -5.70
CA ILE A 83 4.39 16.80 -4.24
C ILE A 83 3.20 15.90 -3.90
N PHE A 84 2.08 16.06 -4.60
CA PHE A 84 0.89 15.25 -4.39
C PHE A 84 1.18 13.76 -4.64
N MET A 85 1.91 13.42 -5.69
CA MET A 85 2.31 12.04 -5.97
C MET A 85 3.24 11.49 -4.86
N LEU A 86 4.19 12.30 -4.38
CA LEU A 86 5.06 11.93 -3.26
C LEU A 86 4.27 11.68 -1.96
N LEU A 87 3.34 12.57 -1.64
CA LEU A 87 2.46 12.45 -0.48
C LEU A 87 1.52 11.24 -0.60
N THR A 88 1.01 10.96 -1.79
CA THR A 88 0.11 9.81 -2.01
C THR A 88 0.79 8.51 -1.64
N GLY A 89 2.05 8.33 -2.04
CA GLY A 89 2.80 7.16 -1.64
C GLY A 89 3.03 7.09 -0.11
N ALA A 90 3.33 8.22 0.53
CA ALA A 90 3.63 8.26 1.97
C ALA A 90 2.36 8.03 2.79
N PHE A 91 1.23 8.56 2.31
CA PHE A 91 -0.10 8.32 2.82
C PHE A 91 -0.48 6.85 2.70
N LEU A 92 -0.26 6.21 1.54
CA LEU A 92 -0.49 4.77 1.36
C LEU A 92 0.35 3.96 2.34
N LYS A 93 1.65 4.27 2.48
CA LYS A 93 2.52 3.62 3.46
C LYS A 93 1.98 3.74 4.89
N ALA A 94 1.57 4.95 5.29
CA ALA A 94 1.01 5.22 6.62
C ALA A 94 -0.34 4.51 6.86
N LEU A 95 -1.22 4.47 5.85
CA LEU A 95 -2.54 3.83 5.94
C LEU A 95 -2.45 2.33 6.24
N TYR A 96 -1.45 1.65 5.66
CA TYR A 96 -1.26 0.21 5.80
C TYR A 96 -0.26 -0.18 6.91
N GLY A 97 0.31 0.80 7.63
CA GLY A 97 1.19 0.57 8.78
C GLY A 97 2.52 -0.09 8.42
N LEU A 98 3.06 0.22 7.24
CA LEU A 98 4.38 -0.23 6.74
C LEU A 98 5.46 0.85 6.91
#